data_AF-A0A1B6K5B8-F1
#
_entry.id   AF-A0A1B6K5B8-F1
#
_cell.length_a   1.000
_cell.length_b   1.000
_cell.length_c   1.000
_cell.angle_alpha   90.00
_cell.angle_beta   90.00
_cell.angle_gamma   90.00
#
_symmetry.space_group_name_H-M   'P 1'
#
loop_
_entity.id
_entity.type
_entity.pdbx_description
1 polymer ?
#
loop_
_entity_poly.entity_id
_entity_poly.type
_entity_poly.pdbx_seq_one_letter_code
_entity_poly.pdbx_strand_id
1 'polypeptide(L)'
;CLVKAGACVGAMNKDGVTIFNYQVASNSKTLLKRLLDNLSQEPPWVEGDICLECGTKFGLTMRKHHCRHCGRLLCSKCSGQEVPILKFNLHRPVRVCAVCFELLHVGVS
;
A
#
# COMPACT_ATOMS: atom_id res chain seq x y z
N CYS A 1 1.26 18.97 -1.61
CA CYS A 1 0.34 17.88 -1.18
C CYS A 1 1.02 17.11 -0.05
N LEU A 2 0.33 16.86 1.07
CA LEU A 2 0.90 16.17 2.25
C LEU A 2 1.58 14.84 1.90
N VAL A 3 1.06 14.14 0.89
CA VAL A 3 1.65 12.89 0.36
C VAL A 3 3.06 13.10 -0.21
N LYS A 4 3.33 14.25 -0.87
CA LYS A 4 4.69 14.62 -1.34
C LYS A 4 5.65 14.94 -0.20
N ALA A 5 5.13 15.30 0.97
CA ALA A 5 5.91 15.57 2.17
C ALA A 5 6.14 14.30 3.01
N GLY A 6 5.85 13.11 2.46
CA GLY A 6 6.11 11.83 3.13
C GLY A 6 5.00 11.35 4.06
N ALA A 7 3.80 11.91 3.97
CA ALA A 7 2.67 11.44 4.78
C ALA A 7 2.36 9.96 4.52
N CYS A 8 2.05 9.22 5.59
CA CYS A 8 1.73 7.81 5.51
C CYS A 8 0.36 7.59 4.86
N VAL A 9 0.34 7.07 3.63
CA VAL A 9 -0.88 6.83 2.85
C VAL A 9 -1.65 5.61 3.36
N GLY A 10 -0.94 4.64 3.95
CA GLY A 10 -1.53 3.40 4.48
C GLY A 10 -2.18 3.54 5.86
N ALA A 11 -2.14 4.71 6.49
CA ALA A 11 -2.62 4.90 7.85
C ALA A 11 -4.14 4.67 7.97
N MET A 12 -4.54 4.09 9.10
CA MET A 12 -5.92 3.86 9.47
C MET A 12 -6.35 4.86 10.53
N ASN A 13 -7.54 5.45 10.37
CA ASN A 13 -8.10 6.33 11.39
C ASN A 13 -8.74 5.53 12.54
N LYS A 14 -9.27 6.23 13.55
CA LYS A 14 -9.90 5.60 14.73
C LYS A 14 -11.15 4.78 14.38
N ASP A 15 -11.78 5.07 13.24
CA ASP A 15 -12.99 4.40 12.77
C ASP A 15 -12.69 3.17 11.88
N GLY A 16 -11.41 2.78 11.77
CA GLY A 16 -11.01 1.65 10.92
C GLY A 16 -10.99 1.97 9.42
N VAL A 17 -11.10 3.25 9.05
CA VAL A 17 -11.12 3.71 7.67
C VAL A 17 -9.70 4.02 7.20
N THR A 18 -9.37 3.52 6.02
CA THR A 18 -8.16 3.82 5.25
C THR A 18 -8.57 4.35 3.88
N ILE A 19 -7.65 4.99 3.18
CA ILE A 19 -7.91 5.39 1.79
C ILE A 19 -8.10 4.20 0.83
N PHE A 20 -7.86 2.97 1.29
CA PHE A 20 -8.01 1.75 0.52
C PHE A 20 -9.38 1.08 0.71
N ASN A 21 -10.08 1.37 1.81
CA ASN A 21 -11.41 0.82 2.11
C ASN A 21 -12.53 1.89 2.09
N TYR A 22 -12.18 3.16 1.93
CA TYR A 22 -13.15 4.26 1.90
C TYR A 22 -13.99 4.25 0.60
N GLN A 23 -15.31 4.44 0.73
CA GLN A 23 -16.29 4.34 -0.37
C GLN A 23 -15.93 5.16 -1.62
N VAL A 24 -15.31 6.33 -1.47
CA VAL A 24 -14.89 7.17 -2.61
C VAL A 24 -13.68 6.56 -3.35
N ALA A 25 -12.76 5.89 -2.65
CA ALA A 25 -11.64 5.19 -3.27
C ALA A 25 -12.06 3.85 -3.89
N SER A 26 -13.06 3.17 -3.30
CA SER A 26 -13.64 1.94 -3.84
C SER A 26 -14.39 2.17 -5.16
N ASN A 27 -15.09 3.30 -5.29
CA ASN A 27 -15.86 3.64 -6.50
C ASN A 27 -15.05 4.44 -7.53
N SER A 28 -13.90 5.02 -7.15
CA SER A 28 -13.01 5.78 -8.02
C SER A 28 -11.54 5.47 -7.73
N LYS A 29 -11.04 4.35 -8.30
CA LYS A 29 -9.61 3.99 -8.30
C LYS A 29 -8.70 5.12 -8.81
N THR A 30 -9.25 6.09 -9.54
CA THR A 30 -8.57 7.28 -10.08
C THR A 30 -7.98 8.17 -8.98
N LEU A 31 -8.68 8.39 -7.86
CA LEU A 31 -8.14 9.21 -6.77
C LEU A 31 -6.98 8.51 -6.07
N LEU A 32 -7.14 7.23 -5.77
CA LEU A 32 -6.11 6.40 -5.15
C LEU A 32 -4.86 6.36 -6.05
N LYS A 33 -5.05 6.16 -7.36
CA LYS A 33 -3.96 6.21 -8.35
C LYS A 33 -3.23 7.54 -8.31
N ARG A 34 -3.95 8.67 -8.41
CA ARG A 34 -3.34 10.02 -8.37
C ARG A 34 -2.54 10.27 -7.10
N LEU A 35 -3.03 9.85 -5.95
CA LEU A 35 -2.33 10.05 -4.68
C LEU A 35 -1.06 9.22 -4.63
N LEU A 36 -1.14 7.94 -4.98
CA LEU A 36 0.00 7.04 -5.01
C LEU A 36 1.04 7.47 -6.07
N ASP A 37 0.61 7.97 -7.23
CA ASP A 37 1.48 8.50 -8.29
C ASP A 37 2.29 9.71 -7.82
N ASN A 38 1.72 10.53 -6.93
CA ASN A 38 2.40 11.69 -6.36
C ASN A 38 3.43 11.35 -5.27
N LEU A 39 3.60 10.08 -4.88
CA LEU A 39 4.72 9.65 -4.05
C LEU A 39 6.03 9.70 -4.85
N SER A 40 7.02 10.39 -4.30
CA SER A 40 8.38 10.50 -4.86
C SER A 40 9.40 9.59 -4.17
N GLN A 41 9.07 9.02 -3.02
CA GLN A 41 9.92 8.13 -2.21
C GLN A 41 9.03 7.09 -1.52
N GLU A 42 9.66 6.03 -0.99
CA GLU A 42 8.94 5.03 -0.20
C GLU A 42 8.26 5.68 1.03
N PRO A 43 6.95 5.50 1.21
CA PRO A 43 6.26 6.06 2.35
C PRO A 43 6.63 5.34 3.65
N PRO A 44 6.52 6.00 4.82
CA PRO A 44 6.70 5.35 6.11
C PRO A 44 5.78 4.12 6.26
N TRP A 45 6.33 3.06 6.83
CA TRP A 45 5.60 1.83 7.09
C TRP A 45 4.65 2.00 8.26
N VAL A 46 3.45 1.46 8.11
CA VAL A 46 2.44 1.44 9.17
C VAL A 46 2.73 0.27 10.10
N GLU A 47 2.70 0.52 11.40
CA GLU A 47 2.74 -0.52 12.41
C GLU A 47 1.33 -0.87 12.90
N GLY A 48 1.16 -2.09 13.40
CA GLY A 48 -0.11 -2.59 13.91
C GLY A 48 -0.12 -4.11 14.05
N ASP A 49 -1.24 -4.65 14.52
CA ASP A 49 -1.36 -6.09 14.84
C ASP A 49 -2.37 -6.83 13.96
N ILE A 50 -2.91 -6.16 12.94
CA ILE A 50 -3.81 -6.74 11.95
C ILE A 50 -3.39 -6.40 10.53
N CYS A 51 -3.67 -7.32 9.60
CA CYS A 51 -3.58 -7.05 8.17
C CYS A 51 -4.57 -5.95 7.79
N LEU A 52 -4.09 -4.85 7.21
CA LEU A 52 -4.94 -3.72 6.83
C LEU A 52 -5.86 -4.00 5.64
N GLU A 53 -5.75 -5.17 5.00
CA GLU A 53 -6.61 -5.60 3.89
C GLU A 53 -7.69 -6.59 4.35
N CYS A 54 -7.29 -7.69 4.98
CA CYS A 54 -8.21 -8.77 5.36
C CYS A 54 -8.53 -8.84 6.87
N GLY A 55 -7.96 -7.94 7.69
CA GLY A 55 -8.21 -7.89 9.14
C GLY A 55 -7.58 -9.02 9.96
N THR A 56 -6.89 -9.98 9.34
CA THR A 56 -6.25 -11.10 10.05
C THR A 56 -5.22 -10.60 11.07
N LYS A 57 -5.32 -11.06 12.31
CA LYS A 57 -4.35 -10.76 13.38
C LYS A 57 -3.00 -11.41 13.10
N PHE A 58 -1.93 -10.66 13.32
CA PHE A 58 -0.58 -11.19 13.29
C PHE A 58 -0.24 -11.94 14.57
N GLY A 59 0.72 -12.86 14.47
CA GLY A 59 1.17 -13.70 15.57
C GLY A 59 2.38 -14.52 15.15
N LEU A 60 2.70 -15.57 15.92
CA LEU A 60 3.90 -16.39 15.67
C LEU A 60 3.91 -17.05 14.28
N THR A 61 2.74 -17.47 13.79
CA THR A 61 2.58 -18.13 12.48
C THR A 61 2.24 -17.15 11.37
N MET A 62 1.65 -16.00 11.70
CA MET A 62 1.27 -14.95 10.73
C MET A 62 2.19 -13.74 10.87
N ARG A 63 3.22 -13.69 10.00
CA ARG A 63 4.22 -12.61 9.98
C ARG A 63 3.68 -11.33 9.34
N LYS A 64 4.24 -10.21 9.81
CA LYS A 64 4.01 -8.85 9.31
C LYS A 64 4.76 -8.63 8.00
N HIS A 65 4.10 -8.05 6.99
CA HIS A 65 4.72 -7.66 5.72
C HIS A 65 4.25 -6.27 5.29
N HIS A 66 5.14 -5.46 4.71
CA HIS A 66 4.79 -4.14 4.22
C HIS A 66 4.77 -4.06 2.69
N CYS A 67 3.83 -3.29 2.15
CA CYS A 67 3.86 -2.90 0.74
C CYS A 67 4.87 -1.79 0.53
N ARG A 68 5.89 -2.00 -0.32
CA ARG A 68 6.95 -1.01 -0.58
C ARG A 68 6.47 0.21 -1.37
N HIS A 69 5.26 0.16 -1.92
CA HIS A 69 4.66 1.28 -2.64
C HIS A 69 3.83 2.20 -1.74
N CYS A 70 3.02 1.63 -0.85
CA CYS A 70 2.04 2.39 -0.06
C CYS A 70 2.23 2.33 1.46
N GLY A 71 3.17 1.52 1.97
CA GLY A 71 3.51 1.43 3.39
C GLY A 71 2.53 0.62 4.25
N ARG A 72 1.45 0.08 3.68
CA ARG A 72 0.46 -0.73 4.43
C ARG A 72 1.06 -2.01 5.00
N LEU A 73 0.63 -2.36 6.20
CA LEU A 73 0.91 -3.62 6.87
C LEU A 73 -0.09 -4.71 6.45
N LEU A 74 0.42 -5.85 5.99
CA LEU A 74 -0.31 -6.89 5.29
C LEU A 74 0.21 -8.29 5.65
N CYS A 75 -0.63 -9.29 5.43
CA CYS A 75 -0.24 -10.70 5.48
C CYS A 75 0.40 -11.14 4.16
N SER A 76 0.99 -12.34 4.14
CA SER A 76 1.61 -12.92 2.95
C SER A 76 0.62 -13.05 1.78
N LYS A 77 -0.63 -13.46 2.06
CA LYS A 77 -1.70 -13.60 1.06
C LYS A 77 -2.07 -12.27 0.40
N CYS A 78 -2.16 -11.18 1.18
CA CYS A 78 -2.54 -9.86 0.67
C CYS A 78 -1.37 -9.08 0.03
N SER A 79 -0.15 -9.63 0.10
CA SER A 79 1.07 -8.99 -0.41
C SER A 79 1.94 -9.96 -1.22
N GLY A 80 1.33 -10.93 -1.90
CA GLY A 80 2.05 -12.00 -2.60
C GLY A 80 2.73 -11.59 -3.92
N GLN A 81 2.59 -10.33 -4.34
CA GLN A 81 3.08 -9.84 -5.62
C GLN A 81 4.38 -9.05 -5.46
N GLU A 82 5.23 -9.09 -6.49
CA GLU A 82 6.48 -8.32 -6.54
C GLU A 82 6.61 -7.58 -7.86
N VAL A 83 7.05 -6.31 -7.80
CA VAL A 83 7.21 -5.44 -8.98
C VAL A 83 8.31 -4.42 -8.72
N PRO A 84 9.13 -4.03 -9.71
CA PRO A 84 10.05 -2.90 -9.55
C PRO A 84 9.28 -1.59 -9.38
N ILE A 85 9.79 -0.69 -8.55
CA ILE A 85 9.21 0.64 -8.33
C ILE A 85 10.26 1.69 -8.73
N LEU A 86 10.34 1.95 -10.04
CA LEU A 86 11.39 2.80 -10.63
C LEU A 86 11.40 4.22 -10.06
N LYS A 87 10.22 4.79 -9.78
CA LYS A 87 10.12 6.12 -9.18
C LYS A 87 10.67 6.22 -7.76
N PHE A 88 10.89 5.10 -7.07
CA PHE A 88 11.54 5.02 -5.76
C PHE A 88 12.99 4.51 -5.87
N ASN A 89 13.55 4.43 -7.09
CA ASN A 89 14.86 3.82 -7.37
C ASN A 89 14.96 2.34 -6.95
N LEU A 90 13.83 1.62 -6.89
CA LEU A 90 13.78 0.19 -6.61
C LEU A 90 13.72 -0.59 -7.91
N HIS A 91 14.91 -0.88 -8.46
CA HIS A 91 15.05 -1.56 -9.76
C HIS A 91 14.82 -3.08 -9.70
N ARG A 92 14.98 -3.68 -8.52
CA ARG A 92 14.65 -5.09 -8.29
C ARG A 92 13.17 -5.23 -7.94
N PRO A 93 12.50 -6.34 -8.30
CA PRO A 93 11.15 -6.61 -7.83
C PRO A 93 11.07 -6.54 -6.31
N VAL A 94 10.11 -5.76 -5.81
CA VAL A 94 9.85 -5.61 -4.38
C VAL A 94 8.39 -5.91 -4.08
N ARG A 95 8.14 -6.40 -2.86
CA ARG A 95 6.81 -6.78 -2.40
C ARG A 95 5.83 -5.61 -2.41
N VAL A 96 4.68 -5.85 -3.04
CA VAL A 96 3.55 -4.91 -3.07
C VAL A 96 2.23 -5.61 -2.78
N CYS A 97 1.23 -4.85 -2.37
CA CYS A 97 -0.14 -5.35 -2.25
C CYS A 97 -0.80 -5.50 -3.62
N ALA A 98 -1.87 -6.28 -3.70
CA ALA A 98 -2.61 -6.49 -4.96
C ALA A 98 -3.06 -5.16 -5.61
N VAL A 99 -3.56 -4.21 -4.81
CA VAL A 99 -3.99 -2.89 -5.29
C VAL A 99 -2.82 -2.12 -5.93
N CYS A 100 -1.66 -2.07 -5.26
CA CYS A 100 -0.48 -1.40 -5.80
C CYS A 100 0.09 -2.12 -7.02
N PHE A 101 0.02 -3.45 -7.04
CA PHE A 101 0.45 -4.25 -8.18
C PHE A 101 -0.37 -3.90 -9.43
N GLU A 102 -1.70 -3.86 -9.34
CA GLU A 102 -2.59 -3.44 -10.44
C GLU A 102 -2.23 -2.03 -10.94
N LEU A 103 -2.05 -1.08 -10.02
CA LEU A 103 -1.75 0.30 -10.38
C LEU A 103 -0.40 0.47 -11.07
N LEU A 104 0.61 -0.28 -10.63
CA LEU A 104 1.95 -0.25 -11.21
C LEU A 104 2.06 -1.02 -12.53
N HIS A 105 1.32 -2.13 -12.69
CA HIS A 105 1.31 -2.91 -13.94
C HIS A 105 0.52 -2.22 -15.06
N VAL A 106 -0.62 -1.60 -14.75
CA VAL A 106 -1.45 -0.91 -15.75
C VAL A 106 -0.78 0.36 -16.29
N GLY A 107 0.29 0.85 -15.66
CA GLY A 107 1.07 1.99 -16.15
C GLY A 107 2.24 1.64 -17.08
N VAL A 108 2.43 0.37 -17.44
CA VAL A 108 3.58 -0.12 -18.23
C VAL A 108 3.16 -0.58 -19.64
N SER A 109 1.91 -0.35 -20.05
CA SER A 109 1.41 -0.62 -21.41
C SER A 109 1.29 0.66 -22.22
#